data_AF-A0A0K1QGJ3-F1
#
_entry.id   AF-A0A0K1QGJ3-F1
#
_cell.length_a   1.000
_cell.length_b   1.000
_cell.length_c   1.000
_cell.angle_alpha   90.00
_cell.angle_beta   90.00
_cell.angle_gamma   90.00
#
_symmetry.space_group_name_H-M   'P 1'
#
loop_
_entity.id
_entity.type
_entity.pdbx_description
1 polymer ?
#
loop_
_entity_poly.entity_id
_entity_poly.type
_entity_poly.pdbx_seq_one_letter_code
_entity_poly.pdbx_strand_id
1 'polypeptide(L)'
;MSVPVAWVVGLMTALEPTAPWRPTFEKTAEAIARVAESEPLFEDHSEERTAALLVSIAWYESRLKPTAKSGNGKWFCLYQIDKRHLPDPQKALDDPEVCTRAAIKIIRESLQKCGSHRTDERLAMFMSGTCNKGIPESRYRMYLASKLLKEHPLSPSSGGGTARAR
;
A
#
# COMPACT_ATOMS: atom_id res chain seq x y z
N MET A 1 -6.13 -11.25 10.81
CA MET A 1 -6.67 -12.13 9.74
C MET A 1 -5.71 -12.07 8.58
N SER A 2 -5.49 -13.13 7.81
CA SER A 2 -4.62 -13.03 6.63
C SER A 2 -5.29 -12.22 5.52
N VAL A 3 -4.58 -11.25 4.95
CA VAL A 3 -4.99 -10.46 3.78
C VAL A 3 -4.89 -11.35 2.53
N PRO A 4 -6.02 -11.76 1.91
CA PRO A 4 -5.98 -12.61 0.72
C PRO A 4 -5.32 -11.88 -0.45
N VAL A 5 -4.33 -12.52 -1.09
CA VAL A 5 -3.65 -11.99 -2.29
C VAL A 5 -4.64 -11.63 -3.40
N ALA A 6 -5.62 -12.51 -3.64
CA ALA A 6 -6.67 -12.29 -4.64
C ALA A 6 -7.50 -11.03 -4.36
N TRP A 7 -7.72 -10.68 -3.09
CA TRP A 7 -8.41 -9.44 -2.73
C TRP A 7 -7.57 -8.21 -3.09
N VAL A 8 -6.27 -8.23 -2.78
CA VAL A 8 -5.34 -7.15 -3.16
C VAL A 8 -5.24 -7.01 -4.68
N VAL A 9 -5.17 -8.12 -5.43
CA VAL A 9 -5.24 -8.11 -6.91
C VAL A 9 -6.55 -7.46 -7.38
N GLY A 10 -7.67 -7.75 -6.71
CA GLY A 10 -8.96 -7.12 -6.97
C GLY A 10 -8.91 -5.60 -6.83
N LEU A 11 -8.34 -5.09 -5.73
CA LEU A 11 -8.16 -3.64 -5.53
C LEU A 11 -7.30 -3.01 -6.62
N MET A 12 -6.18 -3.64 -6.96
CA MET A 12 -5.27 -3.17 -8.01
C MET A 12 -5.97 -3.13 -9.38
N THR A 13 -6.74 -4.17 -9.70
CA THR A 13 -7.50 -4.28 -10.96
C THR A 13 -8.63 -3.26 -11.03
N ALA A 14 -9.30 -2.97 -9.91
CA ALA A 14 -10.34 -1.94 -9.84
C ALA A 14 -9.80 -0.54 -10.16
N LEU A 15 -8.56 -0.24 -9.75
CA LEU A 15 -7.92 1.05 -10.01
C LEU A 15 -7.24 1.15 -11.38
N GLU A 16 -6.71 0.04 -11.91
CA GLU A 16 -5.92 0.03 -13.13
C GLU A 16 -6.15 -1.26 -13.95
N PRO A 17 -7.34 -1.42 -14.58
CA PRO A 17 -7.73 -2.67 -15.24
C PRO A 17 -6.95 -2.95 -16.53
N THR A 18 -6.42 -1.90 -17.17
CA THR A 18 -5.77 -1.94 -18.49
C THR A 18 -4.26 -1.69 -18.43
N ALA A 19 -3.63 -1.81 -17.25
CA ALA A 19 -2.19 -1.63 -17.10
C ALA A 19 -1.40 -2.61 -17.98
N PRO A 20 -0.39 -2.15 -18.74
CA PRO A 20 0.54 -3.04 -19.45
C PRO A 20 1.31 -3.98 -18.52
N TRP A 21 1.53 -3.58 -17.26
CA TRP A 21 2.19 -4.39 -16.22
C TRP A 21 1.21 -5.20 -15.37
N ARG A 22 -0.06 -5.37 -15.78
CA ARG A 22 -1.04 -6.23 -15.08
C ARG A 22 -0.52 -7.65 -14.79
N PRO A 23 0.30 -8.31 -15.65
CA PRO A 23 0.90 -9.61 -15.31
C PRO A 23 1.76 -9.62 -14.05
N THR A 24 2.19 -8.45 -13.55
CA THR A 24 2.96 -8.31 -12.30
C THR A 24 2.07 -8.13 -11.06
N PHE A 25 0.75 -8.02 -11.22
CA PHE A 25 -0.16 -7.71 -10.11
C PHE A 25 -0.16 -8.79 -9.03
N GLU A 26 -0.12 -10.07 -9.39
CA GLU A 26 -0.10 -11.16 -8.40
C GLU A 26 1.13 -11.07 -7.50
N LYS A 27 2.35 -10.99 -8.07
CA LYS A 27 3.59 -10.80 -7.31
C LYS A 27 3.57 -9.52 -6.46
N THR A 28 3.01 -8.44 -6.99
CA THR A 28 2.89 -7.17 -6.26
C THR A 28 1.90 -7.28 -5.10
N ALA A 29 0.77 -7.94 -5.32
CA ALA A 29 -0.26 -8.18 -4.33
C ALA A 29 0.24 -9.08 -3.19
N GLU A 30 1.02 -10.11 -3.50
CA GLU A 30 1.68 -10.94 -2.50
C GLU A 30 2.59 -10.13 -1.59
N ALA A 31 3.44 -9.27 -2.16
CA ALA A 31 4.33 -8.40 -1.40
C ALA A 31 3.54 -7.44 -0.49
N ILE A 32 2.48 -6.83 -1.00
CA ILE A 32 1.60 -5.95 -0.22
C ILE A 32 0.93 -6.71 0.92
N ALA A 33 0.35 -7.88 0.66
CA ALA A 33 -0.32 -8.70 1.67
C ALA A 33 0.66 -9.12 2.78
N ARG A 34 1.82 -9.70 2.43
CA ARG A 34 2.84 -10.14 3.40
C ARG A 34 3.33 -8.99 4.28
N VAL A 35 3.58 -7.82 3.69
CA VAL A 35 4.06 -6.66 4.45
C VAL A 35 2.95 -6.08 5.31
N ALA A 36 1.72 -5.99 4.80
CA ALA A 36 0.60 -5.51 5.58
C ALA A 36 0.29 -6.39 6.81
N GLU A 37 0.46 -7.70 6.68
CA GLU A 37 0.32 -8.67 7.78
C GLU A 37 1.47 -8.62 8.79
N SER A 38 2.71 -8.55 8.32
CA SER A 38 3.88 -8.58 9.20
C SER A 38 4.19 -7.23 9.85
N GLU A 39 3.72 -6.13 9.26
CA GLU A 39 4.09 -4.76 9.63
C GLU A 39 2.90 -3.78 9.65
N PRO A 40 1.75 -4.11 10.27
CA PRO A 40 0.56 -3.26 10.22
C PRO A 40 0.80 -1.82 10.72
N LEU A 41 0.10 -0.85 10.10
CA LEU A 41 0.25 0.58 10.37
C LEU A 41 -0.75 1.14 11.41
N PHE A 42 -1.81 0.39 11.70
CA PHE A 42 -2.94 0.86 12.51
C PHE A 42 -3.21 -0.08 13.68
N GLU A 43 -3.94 0.40 14.68
CA GLU A 43 -4.57 -0.43 15.71
C GLU A 43 -5.95 -0.84 15.14
N ASP A 44 -6.42 -2.08 15.33
CA ASP A 44 -7.64 -2.70 14.76
C ASP A 44 -7.75 -2.85 13.22
N HIS A 45 -8.11 -4.06 12.75
CA HIS A 45 -8.26 -4.41 11.31
C HIS A 45 -7.09 -3.91 10.45
N SER A 46 -5.91 -4.02 11.05
CA SER A 46 -4.77 -3.20 10.73
C SER A 46 -4.13 -3.60 9.41
N GLU A 47 -4.15 -4.89 9.10
CA GLU A 47 -3.53 -5.49 7.94
C GLU A 47 -4.28 -5.08 6.67
N GLU A 48 -5.61 -5.11 6.72
CA GLU A 48 -6.52 -4.87 5.60
C GLU A 48 -6.48 -3.38 5.21
N ARG A 49 -6.54 -2.54 6.25
CA ARG A 49 -6.38 -1.08 6.11
C ARG A 49 -4.98 -0.71 5.63
N THR A 50 -3.94 -1.40 6.10
CA THR A 50 -2.56 -1.21 5.64
C THR A 50 -2.43 -1.60 4.16
N ALA A 51 -2.96 -2.75 3.75
CA ALA A 51 -2.93 -3.20 2.37
C ALA A 51 -3.67 -2.24 1.43
N ALA A 52 -4.87 -1.79 1.79
CA ALA A 52 -5.62 -0.81 1.01
C ALA A 52 -4.87 0.53 0.88
N LEU A 53 -4.21 0.97 1.96
CA LEU A 53 -3.38 2.17 1.92
C LEU A 53 -2.16 2.00 1.02
N LEU A 54 -1.46 0.88 1.10
CA LEU A 54 -0.34 0.56 0.22
C LEU A 54 -0.78 0.53 -1.25
N VAL A 55 -1.91 -0.10 -1.59
CA VAL A 55 -2.46 -0.07 -2.96
C VAL A 55 -2.75 1.36 -3.41
N SER A 56 -3.39 2.17 -2.55
CA SER A 56 -3.70 3.56 -2.86
C SER A 56 -2.45 4.39 -3.14
N ILE A 57 -1.39 4.23 -2.36
CA ILE A 57 -0.14 4.97 -2.56
C ILE A 57 0.52 4.48 -3.86
N ALA A 58 0.68 3.16 -4.04
CA ALA A 58 1.33 2.60 -5.23
C ALA A 58 0.62 3.01 -6.53
N TRP A 59 -0.72 3.09 -6.52
CA TRP A 59 -1.46 3.56 -7.68
C TRP A 59 -1.19 5.04 -7.99
N TYR A 60 -1.13 5.89 -6.97
CA TYR A 60 -0.86 7.30 -7.22
C TYR A 60 0.58 7.54 -7.67
N GLU A 61 1.54 6.89 -7.00
CA GLU A 61 2.96 7.14 -7.22
C GLU A 61 3.48 6.54 -8.54
N SER A 62 2.97 5.37 -8.95
CA SER A 62 3.51 4.67 -10.12
C SER A 62 2.47 4.06 -11.04
N ARG A 63 1.16 4.30 -10.79
CA ARG A 63 0.07 3.55 -11.44
C ARG A 63 0.22 2.04 -11.24
N LEU A 64 0.73 1.62 -10.09
CA LEU A 64 1.03 0.22 -9.75
C LEU A 64 2.14 -0.41 -10.60
N LYS A 65 2.98 0.38 -11.27
CA LYS A 65 4.13 -0.13 -12.05
C LYS A 65 5.29 -0.46 -11.09
N PRO A 66 5.69 -1.74 -10.94
CA PRO A 66 6.74 -2.11 -9.98
C PRO A 66 8.12 -1.61 -10.36
N THR A 67 8.39 -1.47 -11.66
CA THR A 67 9.67 -1.02 -12.20
C THR A 67 9.72 0.50 -12.46
N ALA A 68 8.85 1.28 -11.83
CA ALA A 68 8.81 2.72 -12.04
C ALA A 68 10.09 3.41 -11.54
N LYS A 69 10.60 4.33 -12.34
CA LYS A 69 11.79 5.12 -12.03
C LYS A 69 11.60 6.55 -12.53
N SER A 70 11.91 7.52 -11.71
CA SER A 70 11.85 8.92 -12.12
C SER A 70 12.93 9.26 -13.16
N GLY A 71 12.66 10.23 -14.04
CA GLY A 71 13.61 10.64 -15.08
C GLY A 71 14.94 11.19 -14.55
N ASN A 72 14.94 11.74 -13.33
CA ASN A 72 16.16 12.19 -12.64
C ASN A 72 16.87 11.09 -11.83
N GLY A 73 16.39 9.85 -11.87
CA GLY A 73 16.99 8.69 -11.20
C GLY A 73 17.05 8.80 -9.68
N LYS A 74 16.15 9.58 -9.06
CA LYS A 74 16.07 9.73 -7.59
C LYS A 74 15.02 8.83 -6.95
N TRP A 75 13.90 8.59 -7.63
CA TRP A 75 12.74 7.89 -7.10
C TRP A 75 12.52 6.56 -7.81
N PHE A 76 12.26 5.52 -7.03
CA PHE A 76 12.24 4.13 -7.49
C PHE A 76 10.99 3.41 -7.03
N CYS A 77 10.65 2.37 -7.78
CA CYS A 77 9.66 1.35 -7.48
C CYS A 77 8.22 1.85 -7.29
N LEU A 78 7.34 0.96 -6.82
CA LEU A 78 5.89 1.17 -6.67
C LEU A 78 5.52 2.47 -5.94
N TYR A 79 6.29 2.80 -4.90
CA TYR A 79 5.97 3.90 -3.99
C TYR A 79 6.81 5.16 -4.24
N GLN A 80 7.57 5.21 -5.34
CA GLN A 80 8.50 6.29 -5.65
C GLN A 80 9.38 6.65 -4.44
N ILE A 81 10.10 5.68 -3.90
CA ILE A 81 10.98 5.85 -2.74
C ILE A 81 12.31 6.47 -3.17
N ASP A 82 12.80 7.45 -2.41
CA ASP A 82 14.12 8.05 -2.65
C ASP A 82 15.19 6.97 -2.51
N LYS A 83 16.12 6.91 -3.48
CA LYS A 83 17.22 5.94 -3.47
C LYS A 83 18.02 5.91 -2.18
N ARG A 84 18.08 7.00 -1.41
CA ARG A 84 18.78 7.09 -0.12
C ARG A 84 18.13 6.24 0.98
N HIS A 85 16.85 5.88 0.82
CA HIS A 85 16.11 4.99 1.73
C HIS A 85 16.11 3.53 1.27
N LEU A 86 16.78 3.22 0.15
CA LEU A 86 16.88 1.88 -0.40
C LEU A 86 18.32 1.36 -0.25
N PRO A 87 18.55 0.25 0.46
CA PRO A 87 19.88 -0.37 0.52
C PRO A 87 20.38 -0.79 -0.86
N ASP A 88 19.46 -1.25 -1.71
CA ASP A 88 19.70 -1.60 -3.10
C ASP A 88 18.52 -1.08 -3.97
N PRO A 89 18.68 0.07 -4.63
CA PRO A 89 17.64 0.64 -5.48
C PRO A 89 17.27 -0.24 -6.68
N GLN A 90 18.20 -1.05 -7.19
CA GLN A 90 17.93 -1.93 -8.32
C GLN A 90 17.08 -3.11 -7.87
N LYS A 91 17.43 -3.73 -6.74
CA LYS A 91 16.61 -4.79 -6.14
C LYS A 91 15.18 -4.34 -5.86
N ALA A 92 14.97 -3.09 -5.45
CA ALA A 92 13.63 -2.54 -5.23
C ALA A 92 12.77 -2.42 -6.51
N LEU A 93 13.39 -2.38 -7.71
CA LEU A 93 12.66 -2.43 -8.99
C LEU A 93 12.25 -3.86 -9.37
N ASP A 94 13.06 -4.85 -8.98
CA ASP A 94 12.90 -6.25 -9.37
C ASP A 94 12.08 -7.06 -8.34
N ASP A 95 12.06 -6.58 -7.09
CA ASP A 95 11.40 -7.19 -5.95
C ASP A 95 10.42 -6.21 -5.27
N PRO A 96 9.10 -6.36 -5.52
CA PRO A 96 8.07 -5.56 -4.87
C PRO A 96 8.13 -5.60 -3.35
N GLU A 97 8.56 -6.69 -2.71
CA GLU A 97 8.59 -6.77 -1.25
C GLU A 97 9.65 -5.84 -0.65
N VAL A 98 10.82 -5.74 -1.28
CA VAL A 98 11.87 -4.78 -0.87
C VAL A 98 11.35 -3.35 -0.93
N CYS A 99 10.66 -3.01 -2.01
CA CYS A 99 10.03 -1.70 -2.18
C CYS A 99 8.97 -1.43 -1.10
N THR A 100 8.06 -2.39 -0.87
CA THR A 100 6.97 -2.26 0.11
C THR A 100 7.48 -2.14 1.54
N ARG A 101 8.50 -2.92 1.92
CA ARG A 101 9.12 -2.82 3.25
C ARG A 101 9.85 -1.48 3.48
N ALA A 102 10.43 -0.91 2.44
CA ALA A 102 11.00 0.44 2.54
C ALA A 102 9.89 1.49 2.73
N ALA A 103 8.83 1.40 1.93
CA ALA A 103 7.69 2.32 2.02
C ALA A 103 7.01 2.28 3.38
N ILE A 104 6.71 1.09 3.92
CA ILE A 104 5.96 0.97 5.18
C ILE A 104 6.69 1.58 6.37
N LYS A 105 8.03 1.53 6.38
CA LYS A 105 8.85 2.18 7.41
C LYS A 105 8.70 3.71 7.39
N ILE A 106 8.76 4.31 6.21
CA ILE A 106 8.63 5.77 6.03
C ILE A 106 7.19 6.20 6.31
N ILE A 107 6.20 5.41 5.89
CA ILE A 107 4.79 5.66 6.18
C ILE A 107 4.55 5.64 7.69
N ARG A 108 5.02 4.61 8.40
CA ARG A 108 4.90 4.50 9.86
C ARG A 108 5.51 5.72 10.56
N GLU A 109 6.70 6.12 10.15
CA GLU A 109 7.36 7.32 10.65
C GLU A 109 6.52 8.58 10.40
N SER A 110 5.94 8.74 9.20
CA SER A 110 5.03 9.84 8.88
C SER A 110 3.81 9.85 9.79
N LEU A 111 3.15 8.70 9.96
CA LEU A 111 1.95 8.57 10.81
C LEU A 111 2.22 8.95 12.27
N GLN A 112 3.41 8.60 12.78
CA GLN A 112 3.85 8.93 14.13
C GLN A 112 4.23 10.40 14.26
N LYS A 113 5.12 10.91 13.40
CA LYS A 113 5.64 12.29 13.48
C LYS A 113 4.56 13.33 13.22
N CYS A 114 3.58 13.02 12.36
CA CYS A 114 2.44 13.90 12.11
C CYS A 114 1.22 13.58 12.98
N GLY A 115 1.41 12.92 14.14
CA GLY A 115 0.33 12.48 15.03
C GLY A 115 -0.57 13.60 15.57
N SER A 116 -0.10 14.85 15.60
CA SER A 116 -0.91 16.03 15.99
C SER A 116 -1.86 16.50 14.89
N HIS A 117 -1.68 16.05 13.64
CA HIS A 117 -2.57 16.37 12.53
C HIS A 117 -3.80 15.45 12.53
N ARG A 118 -4.82 15.83 11.74
CA ARG A 118 -5.96 14.95 11.49
C ARG A 118 -5.49 13.64 10.86
N THR A 119 -6.18 12.54 11.14
CA THR A 119 -5.79 11.19 10.69
C THR A 119 -5.58 11.10 9.17
N ASP A 120 -6.39 11.81 8.38
CA ASP A 120 -6.30 11.87 6.91
C ASP A 120 -5.11 12.68 6.38
N GLU A 121 -4.42 13.43 7.24
CA GLU A 121 -3.28 14.30 6.90
C GLU A 121 -1.93 13.70 7.34
N ARG A 122 -1.94 12.59 8.08
CA ARG A 122 -0.73 12.06 8.71
C ARG A 122 0.27 11.43 7.73
N LEU A 123 -0.06 11.33 6.43
CA LEU A 123 0.91 10.96 5.38
C LEU A 123 1.66 12.15 4.80
N ALA A 124 1.39 13.37 5.26
CA ALA A 124 2.01 14.60 4.77
C ALA A 124 3.54 14.52 4.70
N MET A 125 4.18 13.93 5.71
CA MET A 125 5.64 13.74 5.73
C MET A 125 6.11 12.72 4.71
N PHE A 126 5.41 11.60 4.52
CA PHE A 126 5.74 10.66 3.44
C PHE A 126 5.62 11.33 2.06
N MET A 127 4.63 12.22 1.86
CA MET A 127 4.40 12.92 0.60
C MET A 127 5.42 14.03 0.30
N SER A 128 5.90 14.74 1.33
CA SER A 128 6.62 16.01 1.15
C SER A 128 7.91 16.16 1.97
N GLY A 129 8.20 15.21 2.86
CA GLY A 129 9.27 15.28 3.85
C GLY A 129 8.94 16.09 5.10
N THR A 130 7.77 16.74 5.20
CA THR A 130 7.35 17.54 6.37
C THR A 130 5.87 17.38 6.66
N CYS A 131 5.42 17.57 7.92
CA CYS A 131 3.99 17.45 8.24
C CYS A 131 3.12 18.61 7.71
N ASN A 132 3.73 19.77 7.41
CA ASN A 132 3.00 20.98 7.00
C ASN A 132 2.83 21.13 5.47
N LYS A 133 3.32 20.17 4.69
CA LYS A 133 3.21 20.15 3.22
C LYS A 133 2.70 18.78 2.77
N GLY A 134 2.16 18.67 1.56
CA GLY A 134 1.61 17.39 1.07
C GLY A 134 0.26 16.99 1.70
N ILE A 135 -0.45 17.96 2.31
CA ILE A 135 -1.72 17.71 3.01
C ILE A 135 -2.82 17.26 2.03
N PRO A 136 -3.08 17.94 0.90
CA PRO A 136 -4.07 17.48 -0.07
C PRO A 136 -3.78 16.07 -0.59
N GLU A 137 -2.52 15.76 -0.84
CA GLU A 137 -2.05 14.46 -1.33
C GLU A 137 -2.29 13.37 -0.28
N SER A 138 -1.90 13.63 0.97
CA SER A 138 -2.19 12.73 2.11
C SER A 138 -3.67 12.41 2.21
N ARG A 139 -4.52 13.44 2.22
CA ARG A 139 -5.98 13.29 2.32
C ARG A 139 -6.52 12.44 1.19
N TYR A 140 -6.03 12.65 -0.03
CA TYR A 140 -6.47 11.86 -1.18
C TYR A 140 -6.09 10.37 -1.06
N ARG A 141 -4.86 10.03 -0.64
CA ARG A 141 -4.46 8.61 -0.47
C ARG A 141 -5.25 7.94 0.67
N MET A 142 -5.44 8.65 1.78
CA MET A 142 -6.26 8.15 2.89
C MET A 142 -7.73 7.96 2.48
N TYR A 143 -8.28 8.90 1.71
CA TYR A 143 -9.63 8.79 1.15
C TYR A 143 -9.76 7.61 0.19
N LEU A 144 -8.83 7.46 -0.76
CA LEU A 144 -8.88 6.39 -1.75
C LEU A 144 -8.74 5.02 -1.09
N ALA A 145 -7.85 4.88 -0.10
CA ALA A 145 -7.75 3.66 0.71
C ALA A 145 -9.07 3.33 1.42
N SER A 146 -9.71 4.33 2.03
CA SER A 146 -11.02 4.16 2.70
C SER A 146 -12.13 3.79 1.71
N LYS A 147 -12.11 4.38 0.51
CA LYS A 147 -13.04 4.08 -0.57
C LYS A 147 -12.90 2.64 -1.04
N LEU A 148 -11.66 2.17 -1.25
CA LEU A 148 -11.38 0.78 -1.63
C LEU A 148 -11.93 -0.22 -0.60
N LEU A 149 -11.71 0.02 0.69
CA LEU A 149 -12.25 -0.84 1.75
C LEU A 149 -13.78 -0.88 1.75
N LYS A 150 -14.43 0.25 1.46
CA LYS A 150 -15.88 0.35 1.41
C LYS A 150 -16.48 -0.37 0.19
N GLU A 151 -15.87 -0.22 -0.98
CA GLU A 151 -16.37 -0.77 -2.24
C GLU A 151 -15.99 -2.25 -2.44
N HIS A 152 -14.91 -2.68 -1.81
CA HIS A 152 -14.39 -4.04 -1.89
C HIS A 152 -14.11 -4.58 -0.48
N PRO A 153 -15.13 -4.77 0.36
CA PRO A 153 -14.91 -5.32 1.69
C PRO A 153 -14.34 -6.74 1.61
N LEU A 154 -13.47 -7.09 2.55
CA LEU A 154 -13.10 -8.49 2.73
C LEU A 154 -14.34 -9.24 3.23
N SER A 155 -14.80 -10.20 2.43
CA SER A 155 -15.88 -11.08 2.86
C SER A 155 -15.44 -11.79 4.15
N PRO A 156 -16.25 -11.77 5.23
CA PRO A 156 -15.96 -12.60 6.38
C PRO A 156 -15.95 -14.05 5.90
N SER A 157 -14.88 -14.78 6.21
CA SER A 157 -14.80 -16.20 5.90
C SER A 157 -16.06 -16.86 6.44
N SER A 158 -16.87 -17.46 5.57
CA SER A 158 -17.94 -18.35 5.98
C SER A 158 -17.30 -19.45 6.82
N GLY A 159 -17.46 -19.34 8.15
CA GLY A 159 -17.08 -20.39 9.07
C GLY A 159 -17.72 -21.67 8.58
N GLY A 160 -16.90 -22.66 8.24
CA GLY A 160 -17.33 -24.01 7.90
C GLY A 160 -17.99 -24.66 9.11
N GLY A 161 -19.23 -24.28 9.38
CA GLY A 161 -20.14 -25.03 10.23
C GLY A 161 -20.47 -26.31 9.47
N THR A 162 -19.72 -27.37 9.75
CA THR A 162 -20.16 -28.72 9.43
C THR A 162 -21.42 -28.97 10.24
N ALA A 163 -22.58 -28.78 9.60
CA ALA A 163 -23.83 -29.34 10.07
C ALA A 163 -23.66 -30.86 10.10
N ARG A 164 -23.31 -31.40 11.28
CA ARG A 164 -23.49 -32.82 11.56
C ARG A 164 -25.00 -33.07 11.56
N ALA A 165 -25.47 -33.67 10.47
CA ALA A 165 -26.75 -34.34 10.43
C ALA A 165 -26.82 -35.35 11.59
N ARG A 166 -27.90 -35.26 12.37
CA ARG A 166 -28.34 -36.32 13.29
C ARG A 166 -29.35 -37.19 12.55
#